data_AF-A0A257AFF6-F1
#
_entry.id   AF-A0A257AFF6-F1
#
_cell.length_a   1.000
_cell.length_b   1.000
_cell.length_c   1.000
_cell.angle_alpha   90.00
_cell.angle_beta   90.00
_cell.angle_gamma   90.00
#
_symmetry.space_group_name_H-M   'P 1'
#
loop_
_entity.id
_entity.type
_entity.pdbx_description
1 polymer ?
#
loop_
_entity_poly.entity_id
_entity_poly.type
_entity_poly.pdbx_seq_one_letter_code
_entity_poly.pdbx_strand_id
1 'polypeptide(L)'
;MQGFVTFSRNVFIPLTRVCRNSCAYCGFKCEVHEEGALLDEQSVVRLLERGAVSSCTEALFTFGEQPWKVEGFEDKLEEIGFDSFIDYLMHSSRKAIEIGLLPHTNAGVLSFSDLQRLKSVSASMGLMLETTANLNSHSDSPGKDPVERLIIQNFSPKPGTGMSRCQPPSTSTMLDVVSLARRILPADVAVQVAPNLIDPKFLVGHGASDLGGISTVTIDHINPEAPWPKIDELARAIGVPLRERLPIYPKYVMDSWYSDEIKPLIEMLSDREGFRKV
;
A
#
# COMPACT_ATOMS: atom_id res chain seq x y z
N MET A 1 -16.16 19.45 -3.55
CA MET A 1 -15.62 18.07 -3.61
C MET A 1 -15.83 17.55 -5.02
N GLN A 2 -14.89 16.75 -5.54
CA GLN A 2 -15.14 15.98 -6.76
C GLN A 2 -16.40 15.13 -6.54
N GLY A 3 -17.29 15.05 -7.53
CA GLY A 3 -18.59 14.37 -7.41
C GLY A 3 -18.50 12.84 -7.33
N PHE A 4 -17.34 12.30 -6.96
CA PHE A 4 -17.03 10.87 -6.85
C PHE A 4 -15.86 10.67 -5.87
N VAL A 5 -15.67 9.43 -5.44
CA VAL A 5 -14.52 8.97 -4.65
C VAL A 5 -13.73 7.95 -5.45
N THR A 6 -12.40 7.96 -5.35
CA THR A 6 -11.53 7.07 -6.13
C THR A 6 -11.09 5.84 -5.34
N PHE A 7 -10.75 4.77 -6.07
CA PHE A 7 -10.14 3.55 -5.53
C PHE A 7 -9.35 2.85 -6.65
N SER A 8 -8.45 1.93 -6.31
CA SER A 8 -7.80 1.01 -7.25
C SER A 8 -8.09 -0.44 -6.87
N ARG A 9 -8.08 -1.36 -7.86
CA ARG A 9 -8.16 -2.81 -7.60
C ARG A 9 -6.78 -3.40 -7.54
N ASN A 10 -6.42 -4.02 -6.42
CA ASN A 10 -5.09 -4.58 -6.24
C ASN A 10 -5.08 -6.07 -5.90
N VAL A 11 -3.93 -6.69 -6.16
CA VAL A 11 -3.50 -7.93 -5.52
C VAL A 11 -2.40 -7.59 -4.53
N PHE A 12 -2.58 -8.00 -3.26
CA PHE A 12 -1.61 -7.76 -2.21
C PHE A 12 -0.53 -8.84 -2.24
N ILE A 13 0.74 -8.44 -2.35
CA ILE A 13 1.89 -9.33 -2.48
C ILE A 13 2.88 -9.03 -1.34
N PRO A 14 2.85 -9.78 -0.22
CA PRO A 14 3.78 -9.61 0.88
C PRO A 14 5.11 -10.28 0.54
N LEU A 15 5.97 -9.63 -0.26
CA LEU A 15 7.26 -10.20 -0.69
C LEU A 15 8.04 -10.72 0.50
N THR A 16 8.08 -9.97 1.60
CA THR A 16 8.58 -10.47 2.88
C THR A 16 7.89 -9.80 4.06
N ARG A 17 7.66 -10.56 5.13
CA ARG A 17 7.17 -10.05 6.41
C ARG A 17 8.30 -9.75 7.40
N VAL A 18 9.56 -10.04 7.05
CA VAL A 18 10.73 -9.72 7.85
C VAL A 18 10.93 -8.20 7.89
N CYS A 19 11.25 -7.65 9.05
CA CYS A 19 11.35 -6.20 9.25
C CYS A 19 12.38 -5.87 10.32
N ARG A 20 13.28 -4.90 10.06
CA ARG A 20 14.24 -4.41 11.08
C ARG A 20 13.57 -3.68 12.24
N ASN A 21 12.38 -3.12 12.00
CA ASN A 21 11.61 -2.40 13.01
C ASN A 21 10.81 -3.39 13.88
N SER A 22 10.57 -3.03 15.14
CA SER A 22 9.71 -3.77 16.07
C SER A 22 8.56 -2.90 16.58
N CYS A 23 7.71 -2.45 15.66
CA CYS A 23 6.59 -1.57 15.99
C CYS A 23 5.59 -2.30 16.90
N ALA A 24 5.25 -1.71 18.05
CA ALA A 24 4.47 -2.40 19.08
C ALA A 24 3.02 -2.74 18.65
N TYR A 25 2.52 -2.17 17.55
CA TYR A 25 1.19 -2.43 16.99
C TYR A 25 1.20 -3.34 15.75
N CYS A 26 2.37 -3.66 15.20
CA CYS A 26 2.46 -4.31 13.89
C CYS A 26 2.22 -5.81 14.01
N GLY A 27 1.13 -6.30 13.41
CA GLY A 27 0.85 -7.73 13.24
C GLY A 27 1.43 -8.33 11.96
N PHE A 28 2.05 -7.51 11.11
CA PHE A 28 2.60 -7.95 9.82
C PHE A 28 3.97 -8.63 9.95
N LYS A 29 4.79 -8.20 10.94
CA LYS A 29 6.16 -8.69 11.13
C LYS A 29 6.18 -10.19 11.44
N CYS A 30 7.15 -10.90 10.86
CA CYS A 30 7.53 -12.24 11.25
C CYS A 30 9.03 -12.35 11.50
N GLU A 31 9.44 -13.44 12.12
CA GLU A 31 10.84 -13.82 12.26
C GLU A 31 11.38 -14.41 10.95
N VAL A 32 12.70 -14.25 10.71
CA VAL A 32 13.37 -14.72 9.48
C VAL A 32 13.19 -16.21 9.24
N HIS A 33 13.17 -17.01 10.30
CA HIS A 33 13.10 -18.47 10.22
C HIS A 33 11.67 -19.02 10.05
N GLU A 34 10.65 -18.15 10.09
CA GLU A 34 9.27 -18.58 9.88
C GLU A 34 9.02 -18.99 8.41
N GLU A 35 8.11 -19.94 8.22
CA GLU A 35 7.65 -20.32 6.89
C GLU A 35 6.95 -19.14 6.20
N GLY A 36 7.26 -18.92 4.93
CA GLY A 36 6.73 -17.79 4.16
C GLY A 36 7.24 -16.43 4.64
N ALA A 37 8.38 -16.37 5.35
CA ALA A 37 9.04 -15.13 5.70
C ALA A 37 9.46 -14.31 4.46
N LEU A 38 9.86 -14.98 3.38
CA LEU A 38 10.17 -14.43 2.06
C LEU A 38 9.45 -15.28 1.01
N LEU A 39 8.73 -14.67 0.09
CA LEU A 39 8.10 -15.37 -1.04
C LEU A 39 9.14 -15.71 -2.10
N ASP A 40 9.00 -16.87 -2.73
CA ASP A 40 9.76 -17.23 -3.92
C ASP A 40 9.10 -16.66 -5.19
N GLU A 41 9.81 -16.69 -6.32
CA GLU A 41 9.29 -16.21 -7.62
C GLU A 41 7.97 -16.90 -7.98
N GLN A 42 7.88 -18.22 -7.79
CA GLN A 42 6.69 -18.99 -8.15
C GLN A 42 5.45 -18.53 -7.36
N SER A 43 5.61 -18.26 -6.06
CA SER A 43 4.53 -17.73 -5.21
C SER A 43 4.10 -16.34 -5.65
N VAL A 44 5.04 -15.47 -6.02
CA VAL A 44 4.74 -14.14 -6.56
C VAL A 44 3.98 -14.24 -7.86
N VAL A 45 4.45 -15.05 -8.82
CA VAL A 45 3.77 -15.25 -10.12
C VAL A 45 2.34 -15.76 -9.92
N ARG A 46 2.12 -16.74 -9.04
CA ARG A 46 0.76 -17.24 -8.72
C ARG A 46 -0.16 -16.13 -8.19
N LEU A 47 0.35 -15.20 -7.38
CA LEU A 47 -0.44 -14.06 -6.89
C LEU A 47 -0.73 -13.08 -8.04
N LEU A 48 0.27 -12.76 -8.87
CA LEU A 48 0.10 -11.88 -10.03
C LEU A 48 -0.96 -12.41 -11.00
N GLU A 49 -0.91 -13.69 -11.35
CA GLU A 49 -1.89 -14.34 -12.22
C GLU A 49 -3.31 -14.26 -11.63
N ARG A 50 -3.46 -14.52 -10.32
CA ARG A 50 -4.75 -14.36 -9.63
C ARG A 50 -5.27 -12.93 -9.69
N GLY A 51 -4.38 -11.94 -9.54
CA GLY A 51 -4.72 -10.52 -9.67
C GLY A 51 -5.20 -10.18 -11.08
N ALA A 52 -4.47 -10.61 -12.11
CA ALA A 52 -4.78 -10.34 -13.50
C ALA A 52 -6.14 -10.93 -13.92
N VAL A 53 -6.40 -12.20 -13.58
CA VAL A 53 -7.70 -12.86 -13.84
C VAL A 53 -8.86 -12.17 -13.11
N SER A 54 -8.58 -11.50 -11.99
CA SER A 54 -9.58 -10.79 -11.18
C SER A 54 -9.74 -9.31 -11.56
N SER A 55 -9.23 -8.90 -12.72
CA SER A 55 -9.29 -7.52 -13.22
C SER A 55 -8.60 -6.49 -12.32
N CYS A 56 -7.62 -6.90 -11.51
CA CYS A 56 -6.77 -5.95 -10.80
C CYS A 56 -5.95 -5.11 -11.81
N THR A 57 -5.60 -3.90 -11.42
CA THR A 57 -4.62 -3.05 -12.12
C THR A 57 -3.31 -2.92 -11.38
N GLU A 58 -3.33 -3.19 -10.07
CA GLU A 58 -2.25 -2.89 -9.16
C GLU A 58 -1.68 -4.19 -8.59
N ALA A 59 -0.37 -4.37 -8.77
CA ALA A 59 0.41 -5.33 -7.99
C ALA A 59 0.99 -4.60 -6.78
N LEU A 60 0.35 -4.75 -5.62
CA LEU A 60 0.76 -4.10 -4.38
C LEU A 60 1.85 -4.92 -3.71
N PHE A 61 3.11 -4.62 -4.04
CA PHE A 61 4.27 -5.19 -3.38
C PHE A 61 4.46 -4.53 -2.01
N THR A 62 4.45 -5.35 -0.96
CA THR A 62 4.69 -4.90 0.41
C THR A 62 5.78 -5.71 1.05
N PHE A 63 6.58 -5.06 1.89
CA PHE A 63 7.57 -5.75 2.70
C PHE A 63 7.89 -4.97 3.97
N GLY A 64 8.43 -5.66 4.97
CA GLY A 64 8.97 -4.99 6.15
C GLY A 64 10.15 -4.10 5.78
N GLU A 65 10.43 -3.08 6.58
CA GLU A 65 11.47 -2.11 6.23
C GLU A 65 12.87 -2.74 6.35
N GLN A 66 13.68 -2.57 5.29
CA GLN A 66 15.07 -3.01 5.18
C GLN A 66 15.32 -4.41 5.79
N PRO A 67 14.66 -5.46 5.25
CA PRO A 67 14.73 -6.81 5.80
C PRO A 67 16.16 -7.38 5.79
N TRP A 68 17.00 -6.94 4.85
CA TRP A 68 18.45 -7.26 4.77
C TRP A 68 19.28 -6.76 5.97
N LYS A 69 18.71 -5.96 6.87
CA LYS A 69 19.35 -5.60 8.14
C LYS A 69 19.08 -6.62 9.26
N VAL A 70 18.23 -7.62 9.01
CA VAL A 70 17.92 -8.70 9.94
C VAL A 70 18.86 -9.88 9.66
N GLU A 71 19.48 -10.40 10.71
CA GLU A 71 20.39 -11.55 10.64
C GLU A 71 19.72 -12.76 9.97
N GLY A 72 20.44 -13.42 9.05
CA GLY A 72 19.96 -14.57 8.29
C GLY A 72 19.01 -14.25 7.12
N PHE A 73 18.65 -12.98 6.89
CA PHE A 73 17.81 -12.63 5.74
C PHE A 73 18.54 -12.75 4.40
N GLU A 74 19.84 -12.42 4.37
CA GLU A 74 20.66 -12.53 3.15
C GLU A 74 20.75 -13.99 2.67
N ASP A 75 20.93 -14.95 3.59
CA ASP A 75 20.91 -16.39 3.26
C ASP A 75 19.59 -16.80 2.58
N LYS A 76 18.44 -16.32 3.07
CA LYS A 76 17.13 -16.57 2.44
C LYS A 76 17.00 -15.97 1.05
N LEU A 77 17.66 -14.85 0.81
CA LEU A 77 17.64 -14.18 -0.47
C LEU A 77 18.50 -14.95 -1.50
N GLU A 78 19.66 -15.45 -1.06
CA GLU A 78 20.51 -16.34 -1.85
C GLU A 78 19.79 -17.66 -2.20
N GLU A 79 18.99 -18.23 -1.28
CA GLU A 79 18.16 -19.42 -1.52
C GLU A 79 17.20 -19.25 -2.71
N ILE A 80 16.70 -18.03 -2.94
CA ILE A 80 15.82 -17.71 -4.07
C ILE A 80 16.58 -17.13 -5.27
N GLY A 81 17.92 -17.09 -5.21
CA GLY A 81 18.80 -16.72 -6.32
C GLY A 81 19.05 -15.23 -6.50
N PHE A 82 18.95 -14.42 -5.44
CA PHE A 82 19.19 -12.97 -5.49
C PHE A 82 20.21 -12.52 -4.44
N ASP A 83 21.09 -11.60 -4.82
CA ASP A 83 22.08 -10.99 -3.89
C ASP A 83 21.58 -9.68 -3.27
N SER A 84 20.46 -9.15 -3.77
CA SER A 84 19.93 -7.84 -3.39
C SER A 84 18.41 -7.84 -3.44
N PHE A 85 17.78 -7.44 -2.33
CA PHE A 85 16.33 -7.46 -2.21
C PHE A 85 15.67 -6.46 -3.18
N ILE A 86 16.37 -5.36 -3.48
CA ILE A 86 15.93 -4.39 -4.47
C ILE A 86 15.96 -5.00 -5.88
N ASP A 87 16.93 -5.85 -6.19
CA ASP A 87 16.95 -6.59 -7.47
C ASP A 87 15.81 -7.60 -7.57
N TYR A 88 15.52 -8.30 -6.47
CA TYR A 88 14.35 -9.18 -6.38
C TYR A 88 13.01 -8.43 -6.57
N LEU A 89 12.87 -7.25 -5.95
CA LEU A 89 11.70 -6.39 -6.11
C LEU A 89 11.58 -5.87 -7.55
N MET A 90 12.68 -5.43 -8.17
CA MET A 90 12.71 -4.99 -9.57
C MET A 90 12.31 -6.13 -10.52
N HIS A 91 12.84 -7.33 -10.29
CA HIS A 91 12.47 -8.53 -11.03
C HIS A 91 10.98 -8.82 -10.91
N SER A 92 10.46 -8.87 -9.68
CA SER A 92 9.04 -9.11 -9.40
C SER A 92 8.14 -8.04 -10.02
N SER A 93 8.57 -6.78 -10.01
CA SER A 93 7.86 -5.65 -10.62
C SER A 93 7.78 -5.78 -12.14
N ARG A 94 8.84 -6.24 -12.80
CA ARG A 94 8.82 -6.52 -14.24
C ARG A 94 7.88 -7.66 -14.60
N LYS A 95 7.86 -8.73 -13.79
CA LYS A 95 6.88 -9.82 -13.94
C LYS A 95 5.43 -9.32 -13.85
N ALA A 96 5.15 -8.39 -12.93
CA ALA A 96 3.83 -7.76 -12.85
C ALA A 96 3.49 -6.97 -14.13
N ILE A 97 4.42 -6.18 -14.64
CA ILE A 97 4.23 -5.41 -15.89
C ILE A 97 3.97 -6.34 -17.08
N GLU A 98 4.75 -7.42 -17.21
CA GLU A 98 4.59 -8.46 -18.26
C GLU A 98 3.17 -9.07 -18.27
N ILE A 99 2.57 -9.23 -17.09
CA ILE A 99 1.22 -9.79 -16.89
C ILE A 99 0.12 -8.71 -16.94
N GLY A 100 0.48 -7.43 -17.09
CA GLY A 100 -0.46 -6.32 -17.23
C GLY A 100 -0.91 -5.70 -15.91
N LEU A 101 -0.14 -5.85 -14.84
CA LEU A 101 -0.35 -5.20 -13.55
C LEU A 101 0.72 -4.12 -13.31
N LEU A 102 0.28 -2.94 -12.88
CA LEU A 102 1.15 -1.82 -12.53
C LEU A 102 1.72 -2.01 -11.11
N PRO A 103 3.06 -2.00 -10.94
CA PRO A 103 3.66 -2.14 -9.62
C PRO A 103 3.39 -0.92 -8.73
N HIS A 104 2.88 -1.18 -7.52
CA HIS A 104 2.83 -0.24 -6.40
C HIS A 104 3.68 -0.82 -5.28
N THR A 105 4.59 -0.04 -4.69
CA THR A 105 5.47 -0.54 -3.64
C THR A 105 5.28 0.16 -2.30
N ASN A 106 5.01 -0.60 -1.25
CA ASN A 106 5.13 -0.16 0.15
C ASN A 106 6.42 -0.71 0.75
N ALA A 107 7.48 0.12 0.75
CA ALA A 107 8.85 -0.33 1.00
C ALA A 107 9.46 0.11 2.36
N GLY A 108 8.72 0.87 3.17
CA GLY A 108 9.33 1.62 4.27
C GLY A 108 10.31 2.69 3.75
N VAL A 109 11.27 3.08 4.58
CA VAL A 109 12.29 4.08 4.20
C VAL A 109 13.40 3.44 3.35
N LEU A 110 13.58 3.97 2.14
CA LEU A 110 14.59 3.57 1.17
C LEU A 110 15.65 4.65 0.97
N SER A 111 16.82 4.25 0.49
CA SER A 111 17.85 5.21 0.06
C SER A 111 17.42 5.92 -1.24
N PHE A 112 17.97 7.11 -1.48
CA PHE A 112 17.73 7.83 -2.73
C PHE A 112 18.14 7.01 -3.97
N SER A 113 19.25 6.26 -3.90
CA SER A 113 19.69 5.37 -4.98
C SER A 113 18.70 4.25 -5.26
N ASP A 114 18.09 3.65 -4.22
CA ASP A 114 17.07 2.61 -4.41
C ASP A 114 15.80 3.19 -5.03
N LEU A 115 15.39 4.39 -4.59
CA LEU A 115 14.26 5.11 -5.20
C LEU A 115 14.53 5.43 -6.68
N GLN A 116 15.75 5.85 -7.03
CA GLN A 116 16.13 6.09 -8.43
C GLN A 116 16.04 4.82 -9.28
N ARG A 117 16.41 3.67 -8.74
CA ARG A 117 16.28 2.37 -9.44
C ARG A 117 14.81 1.99 -9.62
N LEU A 118 14.03 2.04 -8.55
CA LEU A 118 12.61 1.64 -8.55
C LEU A 118 11.72 2.56 -9.40
N LYS A 119 12.14 3.82 -9.62
CA LYS A 119 11.44 4.77 -10.48
C LYS A 119 11.09 4.19 -11.86
N SER A 120 11.90 3.28 -12.42
CA SER A 120 11.62 2.72 -13.74
C SER A 120 10.44 1.75 -13.74
N VAL A 121 10.17 1.05 -12.64
CA VAL A 121 9.14 -0.01 -12.59
C VAL A 121 7.92 0.35 -11.74
N SER A 122 8.02 1.35 -10.86
CA SER A 122 6.94 1.71 -9.94
C SER A 122 5.97 2.73 -10.54
N ALA A 123 4.68 2.41 -10.57
CA ALA A 123 3.61 3.36 -10.88
C ALA A 123 3.34 4.32 -9.72
N SER A 124 3.46 3.82 -8.48
CA SER A 124 3.49 4.66 -7.29
C SER A 124 4.14 3.91 -6.11
N MET A 125 4.40 4.63 -5.02
CA MET A 125 4.96 4.07 -3.79
C MET A 125 4.21 4.64 -2.57
N GLY A 126 4.04 3.83 -1.53
CA GLY A 126 3.40 4.24 -0.28
C GLY A 126 4.34 4.21 0.91
N LEU A 127 4.26 5.22 1.77
CA LEU A 127 4.97 5.30 3.04
C LEU A 127 4.08 5.90 4.14
N MET A 128 3.65 5.05 5.08
CA MET A 128 2.77 5.45 6.19
C MET A 128 3.52 6.39 7.16
N LEU A 129 2.91 7.54 7.48
CA LEU A 129 3.36 8.46 8.54
C LEU A 129 3.03 7.93 9.92
N GLU A 130 1.85 7.30 10.07
CA GLU A 130 1.31 6.77 11.33
C GLU A 130 0.92 7.87 12.33
N THR A 131 1.88 8.72 12.71
CA THR A 131 1.72 9.80 13.69
C THR A 131 2.75 10.90 13.43
N THR A 132 2.43 12.15 13.78
CA THR A 132 3.40 13.26 13.80
C THR A 132 4.11 13.41 15.16
N ALA A 133 3.68 12.65 16.17
CA ALA A 133 4.24 12.67 17.51
C ALA A 133 5.22 11.51 17.74
N ASN A 134 6.25 11.74 18.55
CA ASN A 134 7.13 10.68 19.03
C ASN A 134 6.39 9.82 20.07
N LEU A 135 6.18 8.54 19.76
CA LEU A 135 5.46 7.60 20.62
C LEU A 135 6.37 6.48 21.12
N ASN A 136 6.14 6.02 22.34
CA ASN A 136 6.83 4.84 22.91
C ASN A 136 6.60 3.57 22.07
N SER A 137 5.52 3.49 21.30
CA SER A 137 5.22 2.36 20.40
C SER A 137 6.24 2.18 19.26
N HIS A 138 7.10 3.18 19.05
CA HIS A 138 8.15 3.20 18.03
C HIS A 138 9.56 3.21 18.61
N SER A 139 9.74 3.01 19.93
CA SER A 139 11.07 3.05 20.59
C SER A 139 12.10 2.16 19.92
N ASP A 140 11.68 1.00 19.43
CA ASP A 140 12.52 -0.01 18.76
C ASP A 140 12.26 -0.05 17.25
N SER A 141 11.89 1.09 16.66
CA SER A 141 11.54 1.22 15.24
C SER A 141 12.23 2.44 14.62
N PRO A 142 13.56 2.36 14.35
CA PRO A 142 14.34 3.50 13.88
C PRO A 142 13.81 4.13 12.59
N GLY A 143 13.11 3.37 11.74
CA GLY A 143 12.51 3.93 10.53
C GLY A 143 11.21 4.69 10.73
N LYS A 144 10.63 4.71 11.94
CA LYS A 144 9.30 5.31 12.23
C LYS A 144 9.37 6.77 12.66
N ASP A 145 10.45 7.47 12.34
CA ASP A 145 10.54 8.92 12.54
C ASP A 145 9.50 9.65 11.67
N PRO A 146 8.61 10.47 12.25
CA PRO A 146 7.60 11.22 11.52
C PRO A 146 8.14 12.13 10.41
N VAL A 147 9.36 12.67 10.54
CA VAL A 147 9.89 13.63 9.55
C VAL A 147 10.18 12.96 8.19
N GLU A 148 10.28 11.64 8.16
CA GLU A 148 10.64 10.86 6.98
C GLU A 148 9.42 10.33 6.21
N ARG A 149 8.17 10.60 6.65
CA ARG A 149 6.98 9.82 6.24
C ARG A 149 5.74 10.66 5.96
N LEU A 150 4.82 10.20 5.10
CA LEU A 150 3.56 10.91 4.77
C LEU A 150 2.42 9.96 4.30
N ILE A 151 1.51 9.52 5.19
CA ILE A 151 0.17 8.89 4.91
C ILE A 151 -0.58 8.67 6.25
N ILE A 152 -1.92 8.82 6.27
CA ILE A 152 -2.79 8.61 7.46
C ILE A 152 -3.44 7.22 7.40
N GLN A 153 -3.26 6.39 8.44
CA GLN A 153 -3.92 5.10 8.59
C GLN A 153 -4.41 4.89 10.02
N ASN A 154 -5.59 4.28 10.18
CA ASN A 154 -6.20 4.09 11.49
C ASN A 154 -5.48 2.96 12.25
N PHE A 155 -5.19 3.19 13.53
CA PHE A 155 -4.69 2.13 14.40
C PHE A 155 -5.82 1.13 14.74
N SER A 156 -5.57 -0.15 14.49
CA SER A 156 -6.39 -1.29 14.94
C SER A 156 -5.55 -2.20 15.84
N PRO A 157 -5.99 -2.51 17.08
CA PRO A 157 -5.27 -3.43 17.97
C PRO A 157 -5.16 -4.84 17.38
N LYS A 158 -3.97 -5.43 17.44
CA LYS A 158 -3.69 -6.75 16.88
C LYS A 158 -3.38 -7.77 17.97
N PRO A 159 -3.99 -8.97 17.97
CA PRO A 159 -3.58 -10.06 18.85
C PRO A 159 -2.07 -10.34 18.74
N GLY A 160 -1.42 -10.66 19.86
CA GLY A 160 0.01 -10.97 19.90
C GLY A 160 0.96 -9.77 19.83
N THR A 161 0.46 -8.54 19.58
CA THR A 161 1.29 -7.33 19.56
C THR A 161 1.36 -6.64 20.93
N GLY A 162 2.41 -5.85 21.16
CA GLY A 162 2.59 -5.08 22.41
C GLY A 162 1.44 -4.09 22.69
N MET A 163 0.72 -3.66 21.65
CA MET A 163 -0.45 -2.78 21.73
C MET A 163 -1.79 -3.52 21.60
N SER A 164 -1.81 -4.85 21.73
CA SER A 164 -3.02 -5.67 21.62
C SER A 164 -4.17 -5.27 22.56
N ARG A 165 -3.87 -4.58 23.67
CA ARG A 165 -4.85 -4.09 24.66
C ARG A 165 -5.09 -2.58 24.63
N CYS A 166 -4.43 -1.86 23.72
CA CYS A 166 -4.63 -0.42 23.58
C CYS A 166 -5.99 -0.13 22.96
N GLN A 167 -6.60 1.00 23.34
CA GLN A 167 -7.82 1.45 22.68
C GLN A 167 -7.48 2.09 21.33
N PRO A 168 -8.20 1.76 20.24
CA PRO A 168 -8.08 2.49 18.98
C PRO A 168 -8.57 3.93 19.15
N PRO A 169 -8.13 4.88 18.29
CA PRO A 169 -8.69 6.23 18.26
C PRO A 169 -10.21 6.18 18.04
N SER A 170 -10.93 7.11 18.68
CA SER A 170 -12.37 7.22 18.45
C SER A 170 -12.68 7.61 17.00
N THR A 171 -13.86 7.24 16.51
CA THR A 171 -14.32 7.67 15.19
C THR A 171 -14.28 9.19 15.05
N SER A 172 -14.75 9.95 16.05
CA SER A 172 -14.69 11.42 16.03
C SER A 172 -13.26 11.95 15.87
N THR A 173 -12.28 11.34 16.54
CA THR A 173 -10.86 11.71 16.37
C THR A 173 -10.40 11.50 14.94
N MET A 174 -10.76 10.39 14.31
CA MET A 174 -10.39 10.13 12.92
C MET A 174 -11.07 11.09 11.94
N LEU A 175 -12.32 11.47 12.20
CA LEU A 175 -13.03 12.48 11.40
C LEU A 175 -12.37 13.86 11.50
N ASP A 176 -11.90 14.24 12.69
CA ASP A 176 -11.16 15.48 12.91
C ASP A 176 -9.81 15.48 12.17
N VAL A 177 -9.08 14.36 12.21
CA VAL A 177 -7.80 14.19 11.49
C VAL A 177 -8.01 14.31 9.99
N VAL A 178 -9.01 13.64 9.42
CA VAL A 178 -9.34 13.73 7.98
C VAL A 178 -9.75 15.15 7.60
N SER A 179 -10.57 15.80 8.43
CA SER A 179 -11.01 17.19 8.22
C SER A 179 -9.84 18.18 8.30
N LEU A 180 -8.89 17.94 9.20
CA LEU A 180 -7.69 18.76 9.33
C LEU A 180 -6.75 18.56 8.14
N ALA A 181 -6.49 17.31 7.77
CA ALA A 181 -5.68 16.96 6.59
C ALA A 181 -6.25 17.61 5.33
N ARG A 182 -7.56 17.53 5.11
CA ARG A 182 -8.22 18.15 3.95
C ARG A 182 -8.09 19.68 3.95
N ARG A 183 -8.10 20.33 5.12
CA ARG A 183 -7.94 21.79 5.25
C ARG A 183 -6.50 22.27 5.03
N ILE A 184 -5.51 21.49 5.49
CA ILE A 184 -4.09 21.88 5.45
C ILE A 184 -3.43 21.48 4.13
N LEU A 185 -3.74 20.29 3.61
CA LEU A 185 -3.11 19.78 2.39
C LEU A 185 -3.67 20.47 1.15
N PRO A 186 -2.84 20.72 0.11
CA PRO A 186 -3.28 21.25 -1.18
C PRO A 186 -4.46 20.45 -1.75
N ALA A 187 -5.39 21.14 -2.42
CA ALA A 187 -6.67 20.56 -2.86
C ALA A 187 -6.51 19.35 -3.81
N ASP A 188 -5.38 19.27 -4.50
CA ASP A 188 -5.00 18.22 -5.45
C ASP A 188 -4.26 17.03 -4.81
N VAL A 189 -4.04 17.06 -3.50
CA VAL A 189 -3.57 15.91 -2.70
C VAL A 189 -4.78 15.09 -2.27
N ALA A 190 -4.80 13.80 -2.63
CA ALA A 190 -5.83 12.87 -2.19
C ALA A 190 -5.71 12.58 -0.69
N VAL A 191 -6.84 12.60 0.02
CA VAL A 191 -6.90 12.12 1.41
C VAL A 191 -7.44 10.70 1.36
N GLN A 192 -6.52 9.74 1.49
CA GLN A 192 -6.82 8.31 1.42
C GLN A 192 -7.24 7.77 2.79
N VAL A 193 -8.26 6.92 2.81
CA VAL A 193 -8.69 6.19 4.01
C VAL A 193 -8.98 4.72 3.68
N ALA A 194 -8.68 3.81 4.61
CA ALA A 194 -8.97 2.39 4.43
C ALA A 194 -10.47 2.09 4.67
N PRO A 195 -11.22 1.55 3.70
CA PRO A 195 -12.66 1.39 3.78
C PRO A 195 -13.13 0.23 4.67
N ASN A 196 -12.21 -0.65 5.08
CA ASN A 196 -12.45 -1.82 5.93
C ASN A 196 -12.24 -1.55 7.43
N LEU A 197 -11.70 -0.40 7.83
CA LEU A 197 -11.33 -0.12 9.24
C LEU A 197 -12.33 0.77 9.98
N ILE A 198 -12.83 1.81 9.32
CA ILE A 198 -13.90 2.69 9.82
C ILE A 198 -14.90 2.84 8.68
N ASP A 199 -16.19 2.95 9.01
CA ASP A 199 -17.25 3.16 8.02
C ASP A 199 -16.88 4.37 7.11
N PRO A 200 -16.59 4.10 5.81
CA PRO A 200 -16.04 5.10 4.91
C PRO A 200 -17.02 6.23 4.63
N LYS A 201 -18.33 6.04 4.86
CA LYS A 201 -19.33 7.09 4.68
C LYS A 201 -19.01 8.32 5.51
N PHE A 202 -18.65 8.13 6.78
CA PHE A 202 -18.33 9.24 7.66
C PHE A 202 -17.04 9.94 7.24
N LEU A 203 -16.01 9.18 6.90
CA LEU A 203 -14.70 9.71 6.51
C LEU A 203 -14.77 10.51 5.19
N VAL A 204 -15.51 9.99 4.20
CA VAL A 204 -15.78 10.71 2.94
C VAL A 204 -16.55 11.99 3.21
N GLY A 205 -17.56 11.96 4.08
CA GLY A 205 -18.29 13.17 4.51
C GLY A 205 -17.42 14.24 5.16
N HIS A 206 -16.22 13.88 5.64
CA HIS A 206 -15.25 14.78 6.27
C HIS A 206 -14.06 15.13 5.37
N GLY A 207 -14.10 14.72 4.09
CA GLY A 207 -13.13 15.16 3.08
C GLY A 207 -12.15 14.09 2.60
N ALA A 208 -12.32 12.82 3.00
CA ALA A 208 -11.63 11.73 2.33
C ALA A 208 -12.11 11.64 0.87
N SER A 209 -11.16 11.51 -0.05
CA SER A 209 -11.42 11.52 -1.49
C SER A 209 -11.00 10.23 -2.20
N ASP A 210 -10.33 9.33 -1.48
CA ASP A 210 -9.79 8.08 -2.01
C ASP A 210 -9.92 6.96 -0.97
N LEU A 211 -10.29 5.76 -1.40
CA LEU A 211 -10.42 4.56 -0.56
C LEU A 211 -9.19 3.64 -0.63
N GLY A 212 -8.15 4.03 -1.35
CA GLY A 212 -6.95 3.23 -1.54
C GLY A 212 -7.15 2.04 -2.48
N GLY A 213 -6.19 1.12 -2.42
CA GLY A 213 -6.24 -0.15 -3.13
C GLY A 213 -7.11 -1.15 -2.38
N ILE A 214 -8.12 -1.69 -3.05
CA ILE A 214 -9.07 -2.68 -2.53
C ILE A 214 -8.81 -4.00 -3.24
N SER A 215 -8.55 -5.06 -2.47
CA SER A 215 -8.38 -6.39 -3.05
C SER A 215 -9.66 -7.21 -2.97
N THR A 216 -10.05 -7.83 -4.08
CA THR A 216 -11.07 -8.89 -4.10
C THR A 216 -10.47 -10.28 -4.15
N VAL A 217 -9.13 -10.39 -4.10
CA VAL A 217 -8.37 -11.61 -4.40
C VAL A 217 -7.59 -12.10 -3.19
N THR A 218 -7.01 -11.18 -2.45
CA THR A 218 -6.18 -11.44 -1.27
C THR A 218 -6.79 -10.76 -0.05
N ILE A 219 -6.53 -11.33 1.13
CA ILE A 219 -6.88 -10.66 2.40
C ILE A 219 -6.04 -9.39 2.59
N ASP A 220 -6.46 -8.52 3.50
CA ASP A 220 -5.58 -7.47 4.02
C ASP A 220 -4.56 -8.13 4.96
N HIS A 221 -3.30 -8.29 4.52
CA HIS A 221 -2.26 -8.90 5.36
C HIS A 221 -1.80 -7.97 6.50
N ILE A 222 -2.13 -6.68 6.46
CA ILE A 222 -1.86 -5.72 7.54
C ILE A 222 -2.98 -5.80 8.58
N ASN A 223 -4.22 -5.92 8.12
CA ASN A 223 -5.41 -6.09 8.96
C ASN A 223 -6.23 -7.35 8.61
N PRO A 224 -5.71 -8.56 8.90
CA PRO A 224 -6.39 -9.80 8.52
C PRO A 224 -7.78 -9.96 9.13
N GLU A 225 -8.04 -9.31 10.27
CA GLU A 225 -9.32 -9.33 10.96
C GLU A 225 -10.38 -8.40 10.33
N ALA A 226 -9.99 -7.53 9.39
CA ALA A 226 -10.83 -6.54 8.73
C ALA A 226 -10.93 -6.84 7.22
N PRO A 227 -11.90 -7.67 6.78
CA PRO A 227 -12.01 -8.08 5.38
C PRO A 227 -12.34 -6.92 4.45
N TRP A 228 -11.89 -7.01 3.20
CA TRP A 228 -12.21 -6.02 2.18
C TRP A 228 -13.72 -5.99 1.88
N PRO A 229 -14.34 -4.80 1.85
CA PRO A 229 -15.74 -4.65 1.43
C PRO A 229 -15.87 -4.86 -0.07
N LYS A 230 -17.06 -5.30 -0.52
CA LYS A 230 -17.34 -5.39 -1.97
C LYS A 230 -17.54 -3.99 -2.56
N ILE A 231 -16.95 -3.76 -3.73
CA ILE A 231 -16.94 -2.44 -4.40
C ILE A 231 -18.36 -1.94 -4.72
N ASP A 232 -19.27 -2.82 -5.13
CA ASP A 232 -20.67 -2.47 -5.46
C ASP A 232 -21.53 -2.16 -4.22
N GLU A 233 -21.17 -2.71 -3.06
CA GLU A 233 -21.77 -2.39 -1.78
C GLU A 233 -21.24 -1.04 -1.24
N LEU A 234 -19.94 -0.74 -1.46
CA LEU A 234 -19.31 0.50 -1.04
C LEU A 234 -19.94 1.76 -1.64
N ALA A 235 -20.16 1.79 -2.96
CA ALA A 235 -20.74 2.96 -3.63
C ALA A 235 -22.12 3.32 -3.03
N ARG A 236 -22.93 2.28 -2.76
CA ARG A 236 -24.25 2.43 -2.14
C ARG A 236 -24.15 2.89 -0.68
N ALA A 237 -23.20 2.35 0.08
CA ALA A 237 -23.01 2.70 1.49
C ALA A 237 -22.57 4.16 1.68
N ILE A 238 -21.63 4.64 0.86
CA ILE A 238 -21.08 5.99 0.96
C ILE A 238 -22.05 7.04 0.40
N GLY A 239 -22.86 6.67 -0.59
CA GLY A 239 -23.85 7.58 -1.21
C GLY A 239 -23.25 8.54 -2.24
N VAL A 240 -22.04 8.26 -2.73
CA VAL A 240 -21.39 8.97 -3.84
C VAL A 240 -20.84 7.96 -4.85
N PRO A 241 -20.81 8.29 -6.16
CA PRO A 241 -20.22 7.42 -7.17
C PRO A 241 -18.76 7.08 -6.87
N LEU A 242 -18.35 5.86 -7.23
CA LEU A 242 -16.94 5.47 -7.22
C LEU A 242 -16.36 5.56 -8.64
N ARG A 243 -15.15 6.10 -8.77
CA ARG A 243 -14.39 6.10 -10.03
C ARG A 243 -13.09 5.33 -9.84
N GLU A 244 -12.96 4.21 -10.57
CA GLU A 244 -11.73 3.41 -10.49
C GLU A 244 -10.56 4.19 -11.12
N ARG A 245 -9.43 4.24 -10.41
CA ARG A 245 -8.16 4.80 -10.89
C ARG A 245 -7.11 3.69 -11.00
N LEU A 246 -6.05 3.98 -11.72
CA LEU A 246 -4.81 3.20 -11.66
C LEU A 246 -4.10 3.45 -10.31
N PRO A 247 -3.10 2.63 -9.92
CA PRO A 247 -2.27 2.93 -8.75
C PRO A 247 -1.57 4.29 -8.86
N ILE A 248 -1.23 4.73 -10.08
CA ILE A 248 -0.82 6.11 -10.37
C ILE A 248 -2.05 7.03 -10.43
N TYR A 249 -1.99 8.19 -9.76
CA TYR A 249 -3.11 9.15 -9.76
C TYR A 249 -3.32 9.80 -11.14
N PRO A 250 -4.58 10.10 -11.53
CA PRO A 250 -4.91 10.62 -12.85
C PRO A 250 -4.13 11.85 -13.28
N LYS A 251 -3.87 12.80 -12.37
CA LYS A 251 -3.07 14.00 -12.68
C LYS A 251 -1.68 13.65 -13.21
N TYR A 252 -1.03 12.66 -12.61
CA TYR A 252 0.30 12.20 -13.02
C TYR A 252 0.26 11.38 -14.31
N VAL A 253 -0.87 10.70 -14.58
CA VAL A 253 -1.09 10.09 -15.89
C VAL A 253 -1.18 11.18 -16.97
N MET A 254 -1.97 12.22 -16.73
CA MET A 254 -2.16 13.34 -17.65
C MET A 254 -0.87 14.13 -17.89
N ASP A 255 -0.05 14.30 -16.86
CA ASP A 255 1.25 14.97 -16.95
C ASP A 255 2.36 14.07 -17.56
N SER A 256 2.03 12.84 -17.95
CA SER A 256 3.01 11.83 -18.40
C SER A 256 4.15 11.61 -17.39
N TRP A 257 3.85 11.72 -16.10
CA TRP A 257 4.83 11.63 -15.01
C TRP A 257 5.03 10.18 -14.55
N TYR A 258 5.59 9.38 -15.45
CA TYR A 258 5.91 7.97 -15.25
C TYR A 258 7.08 7.56 -16.17
N SER A 259 7.68 6.40 -15.93
CA SER A 259 8.80 5.91 -16.74
C SER A 259 8.36 5.35 -18.09
N ASP A 260 9.31 5.23 -19.02
CA ASP A 260 9.08 4.58 -20.32
C ASP A 260 8.73 3.10 -20.20
N GLU A 261 9.18 2.42 -19.13
CA GLU A 261 8.99 0.97 -18.93
C GLU A 261 7.53 0.64 -18.57
N ILE A 262 6.84 1.51 -17.82
CA ILE A 262 5.41 1.33 -17.47
C ILE A 262 4.45 2.08 -18.40
N LYS A 263 4.97 3.00 -19.24
CA LYS A 263 4.18 3.83 -20.16
C LYS A 263 3.20 3.03 -21.03
N PRO A 264 3.62 1.94 -21.74
CA PRO A 264 2.69 1.21 -22.61
C PRO A 264 1.50 0.64 -21.84
N LEU A 265 1.73 0.19 -20.61
CA LEU A 265 0.68 -0.38 -19.76
C LEU A 265 -0.25 0.70 -19.22
N ILE A 266 0.28 1.87 -18.81
CA ILE A 266 -0.54 3.02 -18.40
C ILE A 266 -1.46 3.45 -19.54
N GLU A 267 -0.92 3.68 -20.75
CA GLU A 267 -1.71 4.13 -21.91
C GLU A 267 -2.77 3.12 -22.34
N MET A 268 -2.48 1.83 -22.18
CA MET A 268 -3.44 0.76 -22.42
C MET A 268 -4.60 0.82 -21.41
N LEU A 269 -4.27 0.93 -20.13
CA LEU A 269 -5.21 0.83 -19.00
C LEU A 269 -5.95 2.13 -18.68
N SER A 270 -5.48 3.30 -19.13
CA SER A 270 -6.10 4.58 -18.81
C SER A 270 -7.08 5.10 -19.86
N ASP A 271 -8.07 5.86 -19.42
CA ASP A 271 -8.92 6.71 -20.26
C ASP A 271 -8.24 8.06 -20.57
N ARG A 272 -8.96 8.96 -21.26
CA ARG A 272 -8.45 10.30 -21.63
C ARG A 272 -8.34 11.28 -20.45
N GLU A 273 -8.87 10.92 -19.30
CA GLU A 273 -8.80 11.70 -18.06
C GLU A 273 -7.80 11.09 -17.07
N GLY A 274 -7.09 10.01 -17.44
CA GLY A 274 -6.11 9.33 -16.61
C GLY A 274 -6.68 8.32 -15.60
N PHE A 275 -7.97 8.00 -15.68
CA PHE A 275 -8.61 6.99 -14.84
C PHE A 275 -8.58 5.61 -15.48
N ARG A 276 -8.96 4.55 -14.76
CA ARG A 276 -9.04 3.20 -15.34
C ARG A 276 -10.07 3.19 -16.48
N LYS A 277 -9.64 2.77 -17.66
CA LYS A 277 -10.50 2.45 -18.80
C LYS A 277 -11.36 1.23 -18.46
N VAL A 278 -12.68 1.41 -18.56
CA VAL A 278 -13.70 0.35 -18.36
C VAL A 278 -14.17 -0.15 -19.70
#